data_AF-A0A7Y3L8S0-F1
#
_entry.id   AF-A0A7Y3L8S0-F1
#
_cell.length_a   1.000
_cell.length_b   1.000
_cell.length_c   1.000
_cell.angle_alpha   90.00
_cell.angle_beta   90.00
_cell.angle_gamma   90.00
#
_symmetry.space_group_name_H-M   'P 1'
#
loop_
_entity.id
_entity.type
_entity.pdbx_description
1 polymer ?
#
loop_
_entity_poly.entity_id
_entity_poly.type
_entity_poly.pdbx_seq_one_letter_code
_entity_poly.pdbx_strand_id
1 'polypeptide(L)'
;MIDKDNNLSEETESSSSIVFRLDPRSGVPTYLQLVQQVENAIRLGYLRRGDQLPRIRDVVTSLSINPNTVLKAYRDLEQKGLIGARPGLGTFVEAAPETVGLSELTTLRRSLVTGWLREAAATGLDEDGIVALFTSALGDFRKRPDEHRPTSRQSRVASLETGGAA
;
A
#
# COMPACT_ATOMS: atom_id res chain seq x y z
N MET A 1 37.97 33.20 -18.53
CA MET A 1 38.00 31.82 -19.06
C MET A 1 37.23 30.99 -18.05
N ILE A 2 35.93 30.87 -18.32
CA ILE A 2 34.96 30.18 -17.47
C ILE A 2 34.84 28.81 -18.10
N ASP A 3 35.48 27.84 -17.48
CA ASP A 3 35.40 26.42 -17.77
C ASP A 3 35.45 25.72 -16.42
N LYS A 4 34.65 24.73 -16.09
CA LYS A 4 33.40 24.21 -16.62
C LYS A 4 33.04 23.16 -15.57
N ASP A 5 31.76 23.01 -15.31
CA ASP A 5 31.22 21.80 -14.69
C ASP A 5 31.54 21.66 -13.19
N ASN A 6 30.95 22.62 -12.46
CA ASN A 6 30.32 22.39 -11.16
C ASN A 6 29.75 20.97 -11.11
N ASN A 7 30.30 20.15 -10.23
CA ASN A 7 30.02 18.73 -10.07
C ASN A 7 28.51 18.50 -9.87
N LEU A 8 27.81 18.17 -10.97
CA LEU A 8 26.48 17.58 -10.96
C LEU A 8 26.58 16.21 -10.27
N SER A 9 26.03 16.11 -9.07
CA SER A 9 25.33 14.91 -8.60
C SER A 9 24.55 15.24 -7.33
N GLU A 10 23.66 16.23 -7.45
CA GLU A 10 22.47 16.26 -6.61
C GLU A 10 21.65 14.97 -6.88
N GLU A 11 21.25 14.32 -5.79
CA GLU A 11 20.01 13.55 -5.66
C GLU A 11 19.88 12.26 -6.48
N THR A 12 20.58 11.21 -6.03
CA THR A 12 20.04 9.84 -6.13
C THR A 12 19.18 9.54 -4.89
N GLU A 13 18.15 10.34 -4.61
CA GLU A 13 17.06 9.98 -3.69
C GLU A 13 15.91 9.33 -4.48
N SER A 14 16.21 8.21 -5.12
CA SER A 14 15.19 7.29 -5.63
C SER A 14 15.62 5.86 -5.33
N SER A 15 15.73 5.57 -4.03
CA SER A 15 15.51 4.21 -3.56
C SER A 15 14.31 4.30 -2.63
N SER A 16 13.13 3.93 -3.14
CA SER A 16 11.91 3.79 -2.34
C SER A 16 12.08 2.59 -1.40
N SER A 17 12.95 2.74 -0.40
CA SER A 17 13.25 1.75 0.60
C SER A 17 12.33 2.01 1.79
N ILE A 18 11.45 1.07 2.09
CA ILE A 18 10.59 1.12 3.28
C ILE A 18 11.43 1.27 4.55
N VAL A 19 10.99 2.13 5.48
CA VAL A 19 11.56 2.23 6.82
C VAL A 19 10.72 1.41 7.78
N PHE A 20 11.32 0.39 8.39
CA PHE A 20 10.64 -0.47 9.34
C PHE A 20 10.53 0.17 10.72
N ARG A 21 9.40 -0.07 11.40
CA ARG A 21 9.19 0.28 12.81
C ARG A 21 8.60 -0.90 13.56
N LEU A 22 9.07 -1.16 14.78
CA LEU A 22 8.57 -2.26 15.60
C LEU A 22 7.75 -1.71 16.75
N ASP A 23 6.66 -2.39 17.07
CA ASP A 23 5.91 -2.20 18.30
C ASP A 23 6.09 -3.43 19.20
N PRO A 24 6.92 -3.34 20.25
CA PRO A 24 7.11 -4.42 21.22
C PRO A 24 5.85 -4.77 22.02
N ARG A 25 4.85 -3.88 22.07
CA ARG A 25 3.62 -4.05 22.86
C ARG A 25 2.49 -4.70 22.09
N SER A 26 2.59 -4.77 20.76
CA SER A 26 1.56 -5.33 19.89
C SER A 26 1.19 -6.79 20.15
N GLY A 27 2.06 -7.55 20.83
CA GLY A 27 1.92 -9.01 20.96
C GLY A 27 2.16 -9.78 19.64
N VAL A 28 2.41 -9.07 18.54
CA VAL A 28 2.69 -9.65 17.22
C VAL A 28 4.19 -10.01 17.14
N PRO A 29 4.56 -11.23 16.71
CA PRO A 29 5.96 -11.59 16.53
C PRO A 29 6.70 -10.63 15.58
N THR A 30 7.93 -10.24 15.93
CA THR A 30 8.72 -9.24 15.18
C THR A 30 8.82 -9.52 13.68
N TYR A 31 9.06 -10.77 13.28
CA TYR A 31 9.13 -11.11 11.85
C TYR A 31 7.81 -10.82 11.12
N LEU A 32 6.68 -11.06 11.80
CA LEU A 32 5.35 -10.85 11.23
C LEU A 32 5.02 -9.36 11.13
N GLN A 33 5.48 -8.53 12.07
CA GLN A 33 5.38 -7.08 11.96
C GLN A 33 6.12 -6.53 10.72
N LEU A 34 7.29 -7.10 10.38
CA LEU A 34 8.02 -6.74 9.16
C LEU A 34 7.24 -7.15 7.90
N VAL A 35 6.73 -8.38 7.87
CA VAL A 35 5.90 -8.90 6.77
C VAL A 35 4.69 -7.98 6.53
N GLN A 36 3.95 -7.65 7.60
CA GLN A 36 2.76 -6.80 7.52
C GLN A 36 3.09 -5.38 7.02
N GLN A 37 4.22 -4.81 7.41
CA GLN A 37 4.64 -3.50 6.91
C GLN A 37 4.93 -3.51 5.41
N VAL A 38 5.62 -4.53 4.90
CA VAL A 38 5.85 -4.66 3.45
C VAL A 38 4.53 -4.87 2.71
N GLU A 39 3.67 -5.76 3.20
CA GLU A 39 2.34 -6.01 2.59
C GLU A 39 1.49 -4.75 2.54
N ASN A 40 1.46 -3.98 3.63
CA ASN A 40 0.71 -2.73 3.69
C ASN A 40 1.31 -1.67 2.77
N ALA A 41 2.64 -1.56 2.71
CA ALA A 41 3.30 -0.63 1.81
C ALA A 41 3.04 -0.98 0.33
N ILE A 42 3.03 -2.27 -0.03
CA ILE A 42 2.64 -2.73 -1.36
C ILE A 42 1.16 -2.41 -1.62
N ARG A 43 0.25 -2.75 -0.69
CA ARG A 43 -1.19 -2.53 -0.82
C ARG A 43 -1.56 -1.05 -0.99
N LEU A 44 -0.81 -0.16 -0.32
CA LEU A 44 -0.97 1.28 -0.37
C LEU A 44 -0.13 1.93 -1.49
N GLY A 45 0.47 1.15 -2.39
CA GLY A 45 1.25 1.66 -3.52
C GLY A 45 2.50 2.46 -3.12
N TYR A 46 2.94 2.38 -1.86
CA TYR A 46 4.19 2.95 -1.36
C TYR A 46 5.41 2.14 -1.80
N LEU A 47 5.21 0.83 -1.98
CA LEU A 47 6.16 -0.05 -2.66
C LEU A 47 5.52 -0.55 -3.95
N ARG A 48 6.24 -0.39 -5.06
CA ARG A 48 5.84 -0.80 -6.40
C ARG A 48 6.72 -1.93 -6.89
N ARG A 49 6.23 -2.65 -7.91
CA ARG A 49 7.02 -3.67 -8.58
C ARG A 49 8.35 -3.07 -9.07
N GLY A 50 9.44 -3.75 -8.75
CA GLY A 50 10.80 -3.31 -9.05
C GLY A 50 11.47 -2.49 -7.95
N ASP A 51 10.73 -2.02 -6.93
CA ASP A 51 11.34 -1.34 -5.79
C ASP A 51 12.21 -2.30 -4.98
N GLN A 52 13.32 -1.78 -4.47
CA GLN A 52 14.27 -2.54 -3.67
C GLN A 52 13.91 -2.48 -2.18
N LEU A 53 13.87 -3.63 -1.53
CA LEU A 53 13.76 -3.71 -0.07
C LEU A 53 15.11 -3.41 0.60
N PRO A 54 15.10 -2.89 1.84
CA PRO A 54 16.32 -2.71 2.62
C PRO A 54 17.13 -4.00 2.71
N ARG A 55 18.46 -3.92 2.71
CA ARG A 55 19.28 -5.12 2.88
C ARG A 55 19.13 -5.63 4.31
N ILE A 56 19.22 -6.95 4.49
CA ILE A 56 19.08 -7.59 5.80
C ILE A 56 19.97 -6.94 6.86
N ARG A 57 21.24 -6.66 6.52
CA ARG A 57 22.19 -6.02 7.43
C ARG A 57 21.76 -4.61 7.86
N ASP A 58 21.09 -3.87 6.97
CA ASP A 58 20.64 -2.51 7.23
C ASP A 58 19.42 -2.53 8.17
N VAL A 59 18.51 -3.51 7.98
CA VAL A 59 17.37 -3.74 8.90
C VAL A 59 17.84 -4.17 10.28
N VAL A 60 18.80 -5.11 10.34
CA VAL A 60 19.39 -5.57 11.60
C VAL A 60 20.03 -4.41 12.36
N THR A 61 20.79 -3.57 11.66
CA THR A 61 21.47 -2.43 12.28
C THR A 61 20.48 -1.37 12.76
N SER A 62 19.50 -1.01 11.93
CA SER A 62 18.52 0.03 12.26
C SER A 62 17.55 -0.37 13.38
N LEU A 63 17.16 -1.64 13.47
CA LEU A 63 16.21 -2.13 14.48
C LEU A 63 16.87 -2.87 15.65
N SER A 64 18.16 -3.17 15.57
CA SER A 64 18.89 -3.98 16.56
C SER A 64 18.21 -5.34 16.87
N ILE A 65 17.79 -6.06 15.82
CA ILE A 65 17.10 -7.35 15.93
C ILE A 65 17.92 -8.53 15.39
N ASN A 66 17.54 -9.75 15.76
CA ASN A 66 18.17 -10.97 15.27
C ASN A 66 18.09 -11.07 13.72
N PRO A 67 19.20 -11.26 13.00
CA PRO A 67 19.22 -11.44 11.54
C PRO A 67 18.27 -12.54 11.04
N ASN A 68 18.10 -13.63 11.80
CA ASN A 68 17.19 -14.72 11.48
C ASN A 68 15.73 -14.27 11.43
N THR A 69 15.36 -13.24 12.19
CA THR A 69 14.02 -12.64 12.18
C THR A 69 13.75 -11.95 10.85
N VAL A 70 14.72 -11.18 10.34
CA VAL A 70 14.60 -10.52 9.03
C VAL A 70 14.61 -11.55 7.90
N LEU A 71 15.51 -12.53 7.96
CA LEU A 71 15.55 -13.65 7.01
C LEU A 71 14.24 -14.44 6.99
N LYS A 72 13.61 -14.66 8.14
CA LYS A 72 12.30 -15.30 8.21
C LYS A 72 11.23 -14.43 7.53
N ALA A 73 11.19 -13.13 7.84
CA ALA A 73 10.23 -12.21 7.22
C ALA A 73 10.38 -12.17 5.68
N TYR A 74 11.61 -12.09 5.17
CA TYR A 74 11.85 -12.01 3.72
C TYR A 74 11.51 -13.33 3.03
N ARG A 75 11.79 -14.48 3.66
CA ARG A 75 11.36 -15.79 3.15
C ARG A 75 9.83 -15.92 3.10
N ASP A 76 9.12 -15.45 4.13
CA ASP A 76 7.64 -15.47 4.13
C ASP A 76 7.07 -14.60 2.99
N LEU A 77 7.66 -13.42 2.75
CA LEU A 77 7.26 -12.54 1.65
C LEU A 77 7.56 -13.13 0.27
N GLU A 78 8.70 -13.82 0.13
CA GLU A 78 9.10 -14.50 -1.10
C GLU A 78 8.18 -15.70 -1.39
N GLN A 79 7.83 -16.48 -0.37
CA GLN A 79 6.84 -17.57 -0.49
C GLN A 79 5.45 -17.07 -0.92
N LYS A 80 5.09 -15.84 -0.53
CA LYS A 80 3.86 -15.17 -0.98
C LYS A 80 3.96 -14.60 -2.40
N GLY A 81 5.12 -14.70 -3.05
CA GLY A 81 5.38 -14.14 -4.38
C GLY A 81 5.42 -12.61 -4.43
N LEU A 82 5.50 -11.94 -3.27
CA LEU A 82 5.50 -10.47 -3.20
C LEU A 82 6.87 -9.90 -3.53
N ILE A 83 7.93 -10.64 -3.22
CA ILE A 83 9.32 -10.20 -3.38
C ILE A 83 10.16 -11.34 -3.99
N GLY A 84 11.30 -10.99 -4.56
CA GLY A 84 12.26 -11.94 -5.12
C GLY A 84 13.69 -11.48 -4.93
N ALA A 85 14.58 -12.43 -4.61
CA ALA A 85 16.02 -12.17 -4.55
C ALA A 85 16.65 -12.15 -5.95
N ARG A 86 17.44 -11.12 -6.23
CA ARG A 86 18.31 -11.02 -7.42
C ARG A 86 19.76 -11.16 -6.97
N PRO A 87 20.48 -12.21 -7.39
CA PRO A 87 21.86 -12.46 -6.96
C PRO A 87 22.76 -11.24 -7.14
N GLY A 88 23.48 -10.87 -6.08
CA GLY A 88 24.39 -9.71 -6.07
C GLY A 88 23.73 -8.32 -6.08
N LEU A 89 22.42 -8.25 -6.35
CA LEU A 89 21.69 -6.98 -6.50
C LEU A 89 20.80 -6.67 -5.29
N GLY A 90 20.25 -7.69 -4.64
CA GLY A 90 19.41 -7.55 -3.44
C GLY A 90 18.02 -8.14 -3.62
N THR A 91 17.06 -7.67 -2.83
CA THR A 91 15.68 -8.20 -2.82
C THR A 91 14.72 -7.14 -3.34
N PHE A 92 13.83 -7.51 -4.25
CA PHE A 92 12.97 -6.57 -4.99
C PHE A 92 11.51 -7.01 -4.92
N VAL A 93 10.58 -6.06 -5.01
CA VAL A 93 9.15 -6.34 -5.09
C VAL A 93 8.81 -6.92 -6.47
N GLU A 94 8.21 -8.10 -6.49
CA GLU A 94 7.86 -8.83 -7.72
C GLU A 94 6.36 -8.73 -8.04
N ALA A 95 5.51 -8.65 -7.02
CA ALA A 95 4.07 -8.50 -7.18
C ALA A 95 3.54 -7.33 -6.34
N ALA A 96 2.86 -6.40 -7.01
CA ALA A 96 1.99 -5.40 -6.40
C ALA A 96 0.63 -5.52 -7.09
N PRO A 97 -0.49 -5.62 -6.36
CA PRO A 97 -1.82 -5.50 -6.95
C PRO A 97 -1.91 -4.22 -7.79
N GLU A 98 -2.85 -4.13 -8.75
CA GLU A 98 -3.25 -2.83 -9.29
C GLU A 98 -3.78 -1.98 -8.14
N THR A 99 -2.91 -1.15 -7.57
CA THR A 99 -3.23 -0.28 -6.46
C THR A 99 -3.86 0.99 -6.99
N VAL A 100 -4.80 1.52 -6.23
CA VAL A 100 -5.22 2.93 -6.30
C VAL A 100 -3.96 3.80 -6.43
N GLY A 101 -3.95 4.73 -7.37
CA GLY A 101 -2.78 5.54 -7.66
C GLY A 101 -2.31 6.30 -6.42
N LEU A 102 -0.99 6.46 -6.25
CA LEU A 102 -0.43 7.13 -5.07
C LEU A 102 -1.03 8.54 -4.83
N SER A 103 -1.42 9.23 -5.90
CA SER A 103 -2.12 10.52 -5.84
C SER A 103 -3.52 10.42 -5.23
N GLU A 104 -4.31 9.41 -5.62
CA GLU A 104 -5.64 9.15 -5.07
C GLU A 104 -5.55 8.75 -3.60
N LEU A 105 -4.60 7.88 -3.23
CA LEU A 105 -4.35 7.51 -1.84
C LEU A 105 -3.92 8.70 -0.99
N THR A 106 -3.06 9.57 -1.53
CA THR A 106 -2.65 10.81 -0.84
C THR A 106 -3.82 11.75 -0.64
N THR A 107 -4.73 11.82 -1.62
CA THR A 107 -5.95 12.62 -1.53
C THR A 107 -6.91 12.08 -0.48
N LEU A 108 -7.16 10.77 -0.46
CA LEU A 108 -7.98 10.10 0.55
C LEU A 108 -7.39 10.24 1.96
N ARG A 109 -6.07 10.07 2.10
CA ARG A 109 -5.39 10.28 3.38
C ARG A 109 -5.55 11.73 3.85
N ARG A 110 -5.38 12.69 2.95
CA ARG A 110 -5.55 14.11 3.29
C ARG A 110 -6.96 14.40 3.77
N SER A 111 -7.98 13.94 3.05
CA SER A 111 -9.38 14.17 3.46
C SER A 111 -9.71 13.50 4.80
N LEU A 112 -9.18 12.29 5.05
CA LEU A 112 -9.31 11.61 6.34
C LEU A 112 -8.71 12.42 7.49
N VAL A 113 -7.50 12.96 7.29
CA VAL A 113 -6.80 13.77 8.30
C VAL A 113 -7.47 15.12 8.54
N THR A 114 -7.87 15.83 7.47
CA THR A 114 -8.43 17.18 7.59
C THR A 114 -9.90 17.18 7.99
N GLY A 115 -10.64 16.11 7.70
CA GLY A 115 -12.03 15.94 8.07
C GLY A 115 -12.18 15.09 9.33
N TRP A 116 -12.36 13.79 9.13
CA TRP A 116 -12.83 12.88 10.16
C TRP A 116 -11.89 12.76 11.37
N LEU A 117 -10.57 12.63 11.18
CA LEU A 117 -9.63 12.50 12.31
C LEU A 117 -9.59 13.75 13.19
N ARG A 118 -9.72 14.94 12.58
CA ARG A 118 -9.77 16.20 13.34
C ARG A 118 -11.05 16.29 14.17
N GLU A 119 -12.18 15.86 13.60
CA GLU A 119 -13.46 15.80 14.30
C GLU A 119 -13.42 14.81 15.47
N ALA A 120 -12.92 13.59 15.22
CA ALA A 120 -12.76 12.57 16.26
C ALA A 120 -11.83 13.02 17.40
N ALA A 121 -10.74 13.74 17.08
CA ALA A 121 -9.88 14.31 18.11
C ALA A 121 -10.58 15.41 18.92
N ALA A 122 -11.42 16.24 18.28
CA ALA A 122 -12.14 17.33 18.95
C ALA A 122 -13.21 16.85 19.94
N THR A 123 -13.71 15.61 19.79
CA THR A 123 -14.64 15.00 20.75
C THR A 123 -13.94 14.35 21.94
N GLY A 124 -12.60 14.34 21.95
CA GLY A 124 -11.79 13.79 23.04
C GLY A 124 -11.50 12.30 22.93
N LEU A 125 -11.72 11.67 21.77
CA LEU A 125 -11.28 10.29 21.55
C LEU A 125 -9.74 10.25 21.49
N ASP A 126 -9.18 9.30 22.23
CA ASP A 126 -7.76 8.94 22.14
C ASP A 126 -7.49 8.05 20.92
N GLU A 127 -6.22 7.75 20.67
CA GLU A 127 -5.79 6.94 19.52
C GLU A 127 -6.49 5.57 19.47
N ASP A 128 -6.58 4.90 20.62
CA ASP A 128 -7.24 3.60 20.74
C ASP A 128 -8.74 3.70 20.43
N GLY A 129 -9.42 4.74 20.95
CA GLY A 129 -10.81 5.02 20.65
C GLY A 129 -11.06 5.31 19.17
N ILE A 130 -10.18 6.08 18.52
CA ILE A 130 -10.24 6.37 17.08
C ILE A 130 -10.11 5.07 16.27
N VAL A 131 -9.12 4.24 16.58
CA VAL A 131 -8.89 2.96 15.89
C VAL A 131 -10.07 2.02 16.08
N ALA A 132 -10.60 1.91 17.31
CA ALA A 132 -11.74 1.07 17.62
C ALA A 132 -13.00 1.50 16.86
N LEU A 133 -13.32 2.80 16.86
CA LEU A 133 -14.47 3.35 16.15
C LEU A 133 -14.35 3.12 14.64
N PHE A 134 -13.19 3.42 14.07
CA PHE A 134 -12.93 3.22 12.64
C PHE A 134 -13.10 1.74 12.25
N THR A 135 -12.54 0.82 13.05
CA THR A 135 -12.62 -0.62 12.80
C THR A 135 -14.06 -1.13 12.88
N SER A 136 -14.83 -0.65 13.86
CA SER A 136 -16.27 -0.97 13.97
C SER A 136 -17.04 -0.47 12.75
N ALA A 137 -16.86 0.80 12.37
CA ALA A 137 -17.54 1.41 11.22
C ALA A 137 -17.18 0.74 9.88
N LEU A 138 -15.92 0.33 9.71
CA LEU A 138 -15.47 -0.42 8.53
C LEU A 138 -16.18 -1.77 8.43
N GLY A 139 -16.43 -2.44 9.56
CA GLY A 139 -17.23 -3.66 9.62
C GLY A 139 -18.64 -3.46 9.09
N ASP A 140 -19.30 -2.36 9.46
CA ASP A 140 -20.65 -2.03 9.00
C ASP A 140 -20.70 -1.63 7.53
N PHE A 141 -19.70 -0.88 7.05
CA PHE A 141 -19.57 -0.53 5.64
C PHE A 141 -19.47 -1.77 4.74
N ARG A 142 -18.66 -2.76 5.14
CA ARG A 142 -18.46 -4.00 4.38
C ARG A 142 -19.71 -4.89 4.32
N LYS A 143 -20.62 -4.78 5.29
CA LYS A 143 -21.88 -5.55 5.33
C LYS A 143 -22.94 -5.01 4.36
N ARG A 144 -22.70 -3.89 3.67
CA ARG A 144 -23.58 -3.35 2.63
C ARG A 144 -23.05 -3.56 1.19
N PRO A 145 -22.88 -4.80 0.67
CA PRO A 145 -22.64 -4.97 -0.76
C PRO A 145 -23.99 -5.02 -1.51
N ASP A 146 -24.20 -4.07 -2.43
CA ASP A 146 -25.27 -4.02 -3.44
C ASP A 146 -26.73 -3.74 -3.00
N GLU A 147 -27.11 -2.45 -2.96
CA GLU A 147 -28.53 -2.05 -3.12
C GLU A 147 -28.79 -1.26 -4.42
N HIS A 148 -27.78 -1.02 -5.26
CA HIS A 148 -27.96 -0.20 -6.48
C HIS A 148 -27.16 -0.73 -7.68
N ARG A 149 -27.61 -1.86 -8.26
CA ARG A 149 -27.37 -2.12 -9.69
C ARG A 149 -28.55 -1.56 -10.47
N PRO A 150 -28.42 -0.43 -11.19
CA PRO A 150 -29.49 0.01 -12.07
C PRO A 150 -29.67 -1.04 -13.17
N THR A 151 -30.84 -1.66 -13.20
CA THR A 151 -31.31 -2.50 -14.29
C THR A 151 -31.28 -1.67 -15.59
N SER A 152 -30.43 -2.05 -16.53
CA SER A 152 -30.45 -1.56 -17.90
C SER A 152 -31.75 -1.98 -18.56
N ARG A 153 -32.77 -1.13 -18.42
CA ARG A 153 -34.05 -1.20 -19.11
C ARG A 153 -33.93 -0.42 -20.43
N GLN A 154 -34.24 -1.12 -21.51
CA GLN A 154 -34.67 -0.61 -22.82
C GLN A 154 -33.61 -0.04 -23.80
N SER A 155 -32.95 -0.94 -24.53
CA SER A 155 -32.67 -0.69 -25.95
C SER A 155 -33.91 -1.05 -26.75
N ARG A 156 -34.80 -0.06 -26.93
CA ARG A 156 -35.89 -0.11 -27.92
C ARG A 156 -35.30 0.37 -29.24
N VAL A 157 -34.73 -0.53 -30.04
CA VAL A 157 -34.54 -0.31 -31.47
C VAL A 157 -35.63 -1.05 -32.21
N ALA A 158 -36.73 -0.34 -32.44
CA ALA A 158 -37.64 -0.67 -33.52
C ALA A 158 -36.92 -0.28 -34.81
N SER A 159 -36.25 -1.25 -35.44
CA SER A 159 -35.83 -1.10 -36.84
C SER A 159 -37.06 -1.29 -37.71
N LEU A 160 -37.30 -0.26 -38.52
CA LEU A 160 -38.37 -0.12 -39.48
C LEU A 160 -38.32 -1.21 -40.56
N GLU A 161 -39.53 -1.61 -40.96
CA GLU A 161 -39.99 -1.70 -42.36
C GLU A 161 -38.93 -1.78 -43.45
N THR A 162 -38.89 -2.90 -44.18
CA THR A 162 -39.13 -2.97 -45.64
C THR A 162 -38.91 -4.40 -46.16
N GLY A 163 -39.80 -4.87 -47.03
CA GLY A 163 -39.47 -5.94 -47.97
C GLY A 163 -40.38 -7.17 -48.00
N GLY A 164 -41.70 -6.98 -48.11
CA GLY A 164 -42.58 -7.99 -48.70
C GLY A 164 -43.19 -7.45 -49.99
N ALA A 165 -42.77 -7.97 -51.14
CA ALA A 165 -43.55 -7.99 -52.38
C ALA A 165 -42.85 -8.86 -53.46
N ALA A 166 -43.60 -9.88 -53.90
CA ALA A 166 -43.55 -10.62 -55.16
C ALA A 166 -42.29 -11.46 -55.49
#